data_AF-A0AAW5VFN4-F1
#
_entry.id   AF-A0AAW5VFN4-F1
#
_cell.length_a   1.000
_cell.length_b   1.000
_cell.length_c   1.000
_cell.angle_alpha   90.00
_cell.angle_beta   90.00
_cell.angle_gamma   90.00
#
_symmetry.space_group_name_H-M   'P 1'
#
loop_
_entity.id
_entity.type
_entity.pdbx_description
1 polymer ?
#
loop_
_entity_poly.entity_id
_entity_poly.type
_entity_poly.pdbx_seq_one_letter_code
_entity_poly.pdbx_strand_id
1 'polypeptide(L)'
;MMHFRKKILLPLFFLITSFSHCNPVNSEIGKNDDLILLLGAYSLLGANCFSGPDLWARDLRTQSSVCVPVELVSSGTYIEVYKEKSLSLNFNLVQFAKDFDTITYPKLIETFGTPSDVDGDGKVKLLVMDIKDGATANSAYVAGYFDPINYFPDNFLLRVRSNFAEVLYLDGKELIAANSKDPNAFASTAAHEFQHLLRFPRMYEANQSDELWINEGTSEVASDIAGYGPQTSRLDCYSGVNDSRCDDGINGVSLLDWNSSSSDVLKQYSFAYVFMRYLYDSSGTNDTQRKQFFRNTVIGASGTRANSTGNLMNVFKTSANYDSTVLTNTNSDMFFRMFAVLTAQSFGIGNVSSVQQVTSDGQGASTVDLSGVLTKYPLSSSLNRLVTNPVTPTTAKTTIKQGAANFYTSATPTFSAPNTRKNYGRLTGISQGIVFWADSPQGLNTSLKYIPGKDDTPIQTPNKPRSLKSVIENSTNSGMIPICGIEFTNDLAHTYESIPIK
;
A
#
# COMPACT_ATOMS: atom_id res chain seq x y z
N MET A 1 -2.50 -46.49 47.55
CA MET A 1 -2.39 -46.20 49.01
C MET A 1 -2.02 -44.73 49.14
N MET A 2 -2.91 -43.74 49.30
CA MET A 2 -4.03 -43.50 50.23
C MET A 2 -3.56 -43.23 51.68
N HIS A 3 -3.59 -41.95 52.09
CA HIS A 3 -4.00 -41.38 53.40
C HIS A 3 -4.00 -39.82 53.25
N PHE A 4 -5.14 -39.12 53.08
CA PHE A 4 -6.06 -38.54 54.11
C PHE A 4 -5.37 -37.58 55.10
N ARG A 5 -5.84 -36.39 55.52
CA ARG A 5 -7.07 -35.57 55.34
C ARG A 5 -6.86 -34.28 56.18
N LYS A 6 -7.42 -33.11 55.80
CA LYS A 6 -8.36 -32.28 56.62
C LYS A 6 -8.57 -30.86 56.05
N LYS A 7 -9.85 -30.49 55.93
CA LYS A 7 -10.42 -29.13 55.77
C LYS A 7 -10.87 -28.60 57.14
N ILE A 8 -10.75 -27.30 57.40
CA ILE A 8 -11.56 -26.41 58.30
C ILE A 8 -11.26 -24.97 57.80
N LEU A 9 -12.12 -24.09 57.24
CA LEU A 9 -13.43 -23.46 57.56
C LEU A 9 -13.40 -22.33 58.63
N LEU A 10 -13.36 -21.05 58.16
CA LEU A 10 -13.95 -19.76 58.65
C LEU A 10 -13.81 -19.34 60.15
N PRO A 11 -14.26 -18.14 60.58
CA PRO A 11 -14.14 -16.73 60.12
C PRO A 11 -13.62 -15.81 61.27
N LEU A 12 -13.45 -14.49 61.11
CA LEU A 12 -13.81 -13.51 62.16
C LEU A 12 -13.82 -12.04 61.68
N PHE A 13 -14.67 -11.28 62.36
CA PHE A 13 -15.21 -9.96 62.12
C PHE A 13 -14.47 -8.86 62.94
N PHE A 14 -14.42 -7.63 62.40
CA PHE A 14 -14.61 -6.31 63.05
C PHE A 14 -13.68 -5.73 64.16
N LEU A 15 -13.17 -4.50 63.92
CA LEU A 15 -13.29 -3.22 64.70
C LEU A 15 -12.11 -2.28 64.32
N ILE A 16 -12.30 -1.20 63.55
CA ILE A 16 -12.58 0.20 63.95
C ILE A 16 -11.74 0.72 65.13
N THR A 17 -10.86 1.70 64.85
CA THR A 17 -10.68 2.89 65.70
C THR A 17 -10.59 4.15 64.82
N SER A 18 -11.53 5.04 65.08
CA SER A 18 -11.64 6.40 64.56
C SER A 18 -11.05 7.39 65.56
N PHE A 19 -10.37 8.43 65.09
CA PHE A 19 -10.21 9.68 65.83
C PHE A 19 -11.13 10.74 65.23
N SER A 20 -12.06 11.17 66.07
CA SER A 20 -13.07 12.21 65.86
C SER A 20 -12.43 13.60 65.93
N HIS A 21 -12.96 14.56 65.17
CA HIS A 21 -13.26 15.92 65.68
C HIS A 21 -14.59 16.40 65.04
N CYS A 22 -15.59 16.60 65.92
CA CYS A 22 -16.86 17.34 65.75
C CYS A 22 -16.59 18.85 65.52
N ASN A 23 -17.42 19.73 64.96
CA ASN A 23 -18.88 19.88 64.75
C ASN A 23 -19.10 21.23 63.97
N PRO A 24 -20.32 21.76 63.67
CA PRO A 24 -21.67 21.16 63.49
C PRO A 24 -22.50 21.74 62.28
N VAL A 25 -23.63 21.06 61.93
CA VAL A 25 -24.95 21.60 61.48
C VAL A 25 -24.99 22.31 60.08
N ASN A 26 -25.84 21.98 59.09
CA ASN A 26 -27.24 21.58 59.08
C ASN A 26 -27.64 20.91 57.74
N SER A 27 -28.78 20.22 57.76
CA SER A 27 -29.46 19.52 56.66
C SER A 27 -29.78 20.36 55.43
N GLU A 28 -29.59 19.81 54.22
CA GLU A 28 -30.63 19.75 53.18
C GLU A 28 -30.44 18.49 52.30
N ILE A 29 -31.54 17.77 52.10
CA ILE A 29 -31.65 16.64 51.18
C ILE A 29 -31.72 17.23 49.77
N GLY A 30 -30.57 17.31 49.09
CA GLY A 30 -30.50 17.55 47.64
C GLY A 30 -30.33 16.23 46.92
N LYS A 31 -31.32 15.83 46.11
CA LYS A 31 -31.19 14.72 45.16
C LYS A 31 -29.94 14.94 44.33
N ASN A 32 -29.03 13.98 44.37
CA ASN A 32 -27.74 14.05 43.70
C ASN A 32 -27.93 13.67 42.22
N ASP A 33 -28.59 14.54 41.47
CA ASP A 33 -28.76 14.41 40.01
C ASP A 33 -27.42 14.64 39.28
N ASP A 34 -26.47 15.33 39.91
CA ASP A 34 -25.12 15.57 39.36
C ASP A 34 -24.23 14.32 39.36
N LEU A 35 -24.40 13.40 40.31
CA LEU A 35 -23.63 12.14 40.33
C LEU A 35 -24.09 11.16 39.24
N ILE A 36 -25.40 11.18 38.92
CA ILE A 36 -25.97 10.41 37.81
C ILE A 36 -25.62 11.06 36.46
N LEU A 37 -25.53 12.38 36.37
CA LEU A 37 -25.02 13.08 35.18
C LEU A 37 -23.53 12.84 34.95
N LEU A 38 -22.71 12.77 36.01
CA LEU A 38 -21.27 12.46 35.88
C LEU A 38 -21.04 11.00 35.46
N LEU A 39 -21.76 10.04 36.07
CA LEU A 39 -21.69 8.61 35.67
C LEU A 39 -22.33 8.36 34.29
N GLY A 40 -23.35 9.15 33.93
CA GLY A 40 -23.94 9.19 32.58
C GLY A 40 -22.97 9.73 31.53
N ALA A 41 -22.19 10.76 31.84
CA ALA A 41 -21.16 11.31 30.95
C ALA A 41 -19.96 10.36 30.77
N TYR A 42 -19.54 9.64 31.81
CA TYR A 42 -18.49 8.62 31.70
C TYR A 42 -18.94 7.37 30.91
N SER A 43 -20.22 7.02 30.93
CA SER A 43 -20.77 5.92 30.11
C SER A 43 -21.06 6.33 28.66
N LEU A 44 -21.17 7.62 28.37
CA LEU A 44 -21.30 8.17 27.01
C LEU A 44 -19.95 8.31 26.28
N LEU A 45 -18.83 8.28 26.99
CA LEU A 45 -17.46 8.42 26.45
C LEU A 45 -16.53 7.22 26.73
N GLY A 46 -16.95 6.27 27.56
CA GLY A 46 -16.18 5.06 27.85
C GLY A 46 -16.19 4.08 26.67
N ALA A 47 -15.07 3.93 25.99
CA ALA A 47 -14.90 2.97 24.91
C ALA A 47 -14.99 1.51 25.44
N ASN A 48 -15.77 0.65 24.81
CA ASN A 48 -15.93 -0.77 25.15
C ASN A 48 -15.74 -1.68 23.93
N CYS A 49 -14.49 -1.99 23.59
CA CYS A 49 -14.14 -2.88 22.48
C CYS A 49 -13.99 -4.35 22.90
N PHE A 50 -14.25 -4.70 24.17
CA PHE A 50 -14.17 -6.09 24.63
C PHE A 50 -15.51 -6.82 24.52
N SER A 51 -16.60 -6.11 24.74
CA SER A 51 -17.96 -6.66 24.77
C SER A 51 -19.01 -5.73 24.18
N GLY A 52 -18.60 -4.52 23.79
CA GLY A 52 -19.46 -3.49 23.25
C GLY A 52 -19.27 -3.31 21.74
N PRO A 53 -19.95 -2.31 21.16
CA PRO A 53 -19.96 -2.07 19.73
C PRO A 53 -18.75 -1.28 19.22
N ASP A 54 -17.80 -0.93 20.10
CA ASP A 54 -16.65 -0.11 19.76
C ASP A 54 -15.55 -0.94 19.10
N LEU A 55 -14.77 -0.31 18.22
CA LEU A 55 -13.81 -1.00 17.38
C LEU A 55 -12.37 -0.73 17.83
N TRP A 56 -11.54 -1.78 17.78
CA TRP A 56 -10.09 -1.63 17.88
C TRP A 56 -9.56 -1.00 16.61
N ALA A 57 -8.67 -0.02 16.75
CA ALA A 57 -7.87 0.55 15.66
C ALA A 57 -6.40 0.59 16.07
N ARG A 58 -5.50 0.73 15.12
CA ARG A 58 -4.06 0.88 15.41
C ARG A 58 -3.68 2.34 15.56
N ASP A 59 -2.98 2.66 16.65
CA ASP A 59 -2.24 3.92 16.76
C ASP A 59 -0.91 3.76 16.01
N LEU A 60 -0.80 4.37 14.83
CA LEU A 60 0.36 4.23 13.95
C LEU A 60 1.62 4.94 14.48
N ARG A 61 1.51 5.77 15.52
CA ARG A 61 2.68 6.35 16.22
C ARG A 61 3.30 5.35 17.18
N THR A 62 2.46 4.62 17.90
CA THR A 62 2.90 3.69 18.97
C THR A 62 2.88 2.22 18.56
N GLN A 63 2.28 1.91 17.41
CA GLN A 63 2.08 0.55 16.89
C GLN A 63 1.33 -0.37 17.88
N SER A 64 0.41 0.22 18.65
CA SER A 64 -0.44 -0.47 19.62
C SER A 64 -1.91 -0.16 19.35
N SER A 65 -2.82 -1.01 19.80
CA SER A 65 -4.25 -0.77 19.58
C SER A 65 -4.84 0.27 20.53
N VAL A 66 -5.76 1.05 19.99
CA VAL A 66 -6.66 1.94 20.72
C VAL A 66 -8.09 1.44 20.54
N CYS A 67 -8.88 1.51 21.61
CA CYS A 67 -10.32 1.29 21.52
C CYS A 67 -10.99 2.60 21.10
N VAL A 68 -11.68 2.61 19.96
CA VAL A 68 -12.30 3.80 19.36
C VAL A 68 -13.80 3.74 19.62
N PRO A 69 -14.39 4.70 20.37
CA PRO A 69 -15.84 4.80 20.47
C PRO A 69 -16.47 5.13 19.12
N VAL A 70 -17.39 4.29 18.64
CA VAL A 70 -18.00 4.46 17.31
C VAL A 70 -19.51 4.64 17.37
N GLU A 71 -20.04 5.27 16.33
CA GLU A 71 -21.46 5.23 15.99
C GLU A 71 -21.64 4.65 14.57
N LEU A 72 -22.68 3.84 14.39
CA LEU A 72 -23.08 3.33 13.08
C LEU A 72 -23.78 4.44 12.30
N VAL A 73 -23.22 4.80 11.14
CA VAL A 73 -23.75 5.83 10.24
C VAL A 73 -24.71 5.22 9.23
N SER A 74 -24.36 4.06 8.67
CA SER A 74 -25.15 3.37 7.65
C SER A 74 -24.85 1.88 7.67
N SER A 75 -25.86 1.04 7.45
CA SER A 75 -25.70 -0.40 7.21
C SER A 75 -26.37 -0.72 5.87
N GLY A 76 -25.56 -1.08 4.89
CA GLY A 76 -25.96 -1.43 3.53
C GLY A 76 -26.16 -2.92 3.36
N THR A 77 -26.09 -3.42 2.12
CA THR A 77 -26.16 -4.85 1.82
C THR A 77 -24.87 -5.55 2.24
N TYR A 78 -23.73 -5.02 1.81
CA TYR A 78 -22.40 -5.61 1.92
C TYR A 78 -21.47 -4.87 2.87
N ILE A 79 -21.83 -3.65 3.29
CA ILE A 79 -20.97 -2.86 4.17
C ILE A 79 -21.71 -2.22 5.34
N GLU A 80 -20.95 -1.87 6.36
CA GLU A 80 -21.35 -0.98 7.45
C GLU A 80 -20.35 0.16 7.57
N VAL A 81 -20.84 1.40 7.67
CA VAL A 81 -19.99 2.57 7.89
C VAL A 81 -20.12 3.03 9.32
N TYR A 82 -19.01 2.99 10.04
CA TYR A 82 -18.84 3.47 11.40
C TYR A 82 -18.04 4.76 11.40
N LYS A 83 -18.29 5.59 12.42
CA LYS A 83 -17.63 6.87 12.59
C LYS A 83 -17.23 7.03 14.06
N GLU A 84 -16.03 7.51 14.31
CA GLU A 84 -15.59 7.89 15.65
C GLU A 84 -16.54 8.97 16.23
N LYS A 85 -17.06 8.74 17.46
CA LYS A 85 -18.05 9.65 18.08
C LYS A 85 -17.55 11.08 18.26
N SER A 86 -16.25 11.25 18.57
CA SER A 86 -15.60 12.56 18.73
C SER A 86 -15.37 13.29 17.42
N LEU A 87 -15.47 12.59 16.28
CA LEU A 87 -15.12 13.16 14.98
C LEU A 87 -16.23 14.10 14.49
N SER A 88 -15.86 15.36 14.27
CA SER A 88 -16.68 16.33 13.54
C SER A 88 -16.28 16.29 12.07
N LEU A 89 -17.25 16.09 11.18
CA LEU A 89 -17.02 15.97 9.74
C LEU A 89 -18.03 16.81 8.94
N ASN A 90 -17.55 17.38 7.86
CA ASN A 90 -18.36 18.02 6.83
C ASN A 90 -18.32 17.18 5.54
N PHE A 91 -18.81 15.93 5.63
CA PHE A 91 -18.81 14.98 4.54
C PHE A 91 -20.05 14.07 4.63
N ASN A 92 -20.68 13.78 3.50
CA ASN A 92 -21.90 12.96 3.49
C ASN A 92 -21.55 11.46 3.51
N LEU A 93 -21.28 10.93 4.70
CA LEU A 93 -20.95 9.51 4.88
C LEU A 93 -22.10 8.56 4.51
N VAL A 94 -23.36 8.99 4.58
CA VAL A 94 -24.51 8.17 4.17
C VAL A 94 -24.52 7.98 2.66
N GLN A 95 -24.28 9.06 1.90
CA GLN A 95 -24.16 8.98 0.44
C GLN A 95 -22.94 8.16 0.02
N PHE A 96 -21.79 8.38 0.67
CA PHE A 96 -20.60 7.55 0.45
C PHE A 96 -20.89 6.07 0.71
N ALA A 97 -21.55 5.72 1.82
CA ALA A 97 -21.89 4.34 2.14
C ALA A 97 -22.74 3.70 1.03
N LYS A 98 -23.75 4.43 0.53
CA LYS A 98 -24.60 3.96 -0.56
C LYS A 98 -23.80 3.72 -1.85
N ASP A 99 -22.93 4.66 -2.22
CA ASP A 99 -22.13 4.55 -3.44
C ASP A 99 -21.09 3.42 -3.32
N PHE A 100 -20.49 3.26 -2.15
CA PHE A 100 -19.57 2.16 -1.91
C PHE A 100 -20.28 0.80 -2.00
N ASP A 101 -21.43 0.64 -1.34
CA ASP A 101 -22.21 -0.60 -1.32
C ASP A 101 -22.73 -1.00 -2.72
N THR A 102 -23.17 -0.01 -3.51
CA THR A 102 -23.86 -0.27 -4.79
C THR A 102 -22.99 -0.13 -6.03
N ILE A 103 -21.83 0.52 -5.93
CA ILE A 103 -20.94 0.78 -7.08
C ILE A 103 -19.55 0.20 -6.84
N THR A 104 -18.87 0.60 -5.76
CA THR A 104 -17.46 0.23 -5.52
C THR A 104 -17.31 -1.24 -5.18
N TYR A 105 -18.07 -1.72 -4.19
CA TYR A 105 -18.05 -3.10 -3.74
C TYR A 105 -18.25 -4.10 -4.89
N PRO A 106 -19.34 -4.04 -5.68
CA PRO A 106 -19.58 -5.01 -6.76
C PRO A 106 -18.48 -5.00 -7.84
N LYS A 107 -17.95 -3.83 -8.22
CA LYS A 107 -16.87 -3.74 -9.22
C LYS A 107 -15.57 -4.38 -8.72
N LEU A 108 -15.24 -4.17 -7.46
CA LEU A 108 -14.01 -4.69 -6.88
C LEU A 108 -14.09 -6.20 -6.61
N ILE A 109 -15.24 -6.73 -6.17
CA ILE A 109 -15.39 -8.18 -6.02
C ILE A 109 -15.48 -8.93 -7.36
N GLU A 110 -16.03 -8.29 -8.39
CA GLU A 110 -16.02 -8.83 -9.76
C GLU A 110 -14.58 -8.99 -10.26
N THR A 111 -13.70 -8.06 -9.88
CA THR A 111 -12.29 -8.05 -10.32
C THR A 111 -11.42 -8.95 -9.45
N PHE A 112 -11.46 -8.81 -8.13
CA PHE A 112 -10.47 -9.39 -7.21
C PHE A 112 -10.97 -10.61 -6.44
N GLY A 113 -12.28 -10.90 -6.49
CA GLY A 113 -12.91 -11.94 -5.68
C GLY A 113 -13.64 -11.40 -4.46
N THR A 114 -14.33 -12.28 -3.74
CA THR A 114 -15.08 -11.90 -2.54
C THR A 114 -14.15 -11.74 -1.33
N PRO A 115 -14.50 -10.89 -0.36
CA PRO A 115 -13.80 -10.83 0.92
C PRO A 115 -13.94 -12.15 1.68
N SER A 116 -13.14 -12.32 2.73
CA SER A 116 -13.46 -13.27 3.80
C SER A 116 -14.71 -12.81 4.57
N ASP A 117 -15.16 -13.64 5.51
CA ASP A 117 -16.27 -13.36 6.41
C ASP A 117 -15.95 -14.04 7.75
N VAL A 118 -15.00 -13.45 8.50
CA VAL A 118 -14.43 -14.12 9.69
C VAL A 118 -15.37 -14.07 10.90
N ASP A 119 -16.23 -13.06 11.01
CA ASP A 119 -17.28 -12.97 12.03
C ASP A 119 -18.63 -13.56 11.59
N GLY A 120 -18.82 -13.82 10.30
CA GLY A 120 -20.03 -14.44 9.75
C GLY A 120 -21.20 -13.48 9.58
N ASP A 121 -20.97 -12.17 9.61
CA ASP A 121 -22.01 -11.15 9.44
C ASP A 121 -22.24 -10.78 7.96
N GLY A 122 -21.35 -11.22 7.07
CA GLY A 122 -21.41 -11.00 5.63
C GLY A 122 -21.12 -9.56 5.19
N LYS A 123 -20.51 -8.73 6.05
CA LYS A 123 -20.28 -7.30 5.81
C LYS A 123 -18.84 -6.88 6.05
N VAL A 124 -18.41 -5.89 5.26
CA VAL A 124 -17.15 -5.15 5.51
C VAL A 124 -17.46 -3.90 6.30
N LYS A 125 -16.75 -3.68 7.40
CA LYS A 125 -16.88 -2.51 8.27
C LYS A 125 -15.88 -1.43 7.82
N LEU A 126 -16.36 -0.22 7.56
CA LEU A 126 -15.54 0.95 7.26
C LEU A 126 -15.56 1.88 8.47
N LEU A 127 -14.45 2.01 9.19
CA LEU A 127 -14.30 2.92 10.31
C LEU A 127 -13.66 4.24 9.86
N VAL A 128 -14.43 5.32 9.96
CA VAL A 128 -13.96 6.69 9.73
C VAL A 128 -13.54 7.33 11.06
N MET A 129 -12.25 7.65 11.21
CA MET A 129 -11.65 8.15 12.46
C MET A 129 -10.54 9.16 12.18
N ASP A 130 -10.11 9.94 13.18
CA ASP A 130 -8.83 10.68 13.09
C ASP A 130 -7.70 9.65 13.27
N ILE A 131 -7.04 9.26 12.17
CA ILE A 131 -6.03 8.20 12.23
C ILE A 131 -4.85 8.71 13.05
N LYS A 132 -4.48 7.94 14.09
CA LYS A 132 -3.40 8.34 15.02
C LYS A 132 -2.03 8.06 14.41
N ASP A 133 -1.62 8.84 13.43
CA ASP A 133 -0.35 8.72 12.70
C ASP A 133 0.70 9.80 13.05
N GLY A 134 0.26 10.84 13.75
CA GLY A 134 1.06 12.00 14.14
C GLY A 134 0.94 13.17 13.17
N ALA A 135 -0.02 13.12 12.24
CA ALA A 135 -0.30 14.20 11.32
C ALA A 135 -0.71 15.48 12.06
N THR A 136 -0.30 16.59 11.47
CA THR A 136 -0.66 17.94 11.84
C THR A 136 -1.15 18.67 10.59
N ALA A 137 -1.72 19.86 10.74
CA ALA A 137 -2.19 20.63 9.59
C ALA A 137 -1.07 20.80 8.55
N ASN A 138 -1.33 20.34 7.32
CA ASN A 138 -0.41 20.34 6.18
C ASN A 138 0.81 19.41 6.27
N SER A 139 0.83 18.42 7.17
CA SER A 139 1.86 17.37 7.15
C SER A 139 1.43 16.16 6.32
N ALA A 140 2.39 15.27 6.04
CA ALA A 140 2.07 13.92 5.61
C ALA A 140 1.11 13.23 6.59
N TYR A 141 0.23 12.39 6.05
CA TYR A 141 -0.73 11.59 6.81
C TYR A 141 -1.00 10.26 6.09
N VAL A 142 -1.49 9.28 6.85
CA VAL A 142 -2.02 8.01 6.36
C VAL A 142 -3.51 8.19 6.09
N ALA A 143 -3.92 8.10 4.84
CA ALA A 143 -5.31 8.34 4.44
C ALA A 143 -6.23 7.17 4.76
N GLY A 144 -5.69 5.97 4.76
CA GLY A 144 -6.40 4.76 5.11
C GLY A 144 -5.44 3.61 5.31
N TYR A 145 -5.94 2.56 5.96
CA TYR A 145 -5.24 1.29 6.05
C TYR A 145 -6.22 0.13 6.22
N PHE A 146 -5.80 -1.03 5.75
CA PHE A 146 -6.28 -2.34 6.18
C PHE A 146 -5.29 -2.91 7.21
N ASP A 147 -5.80 -3.52 8.29
CA ASP A 147 -4.97 -4.19 9.31
C ASP A 147 -5.21 -5.71 9.31
N PRO A 148 -4.23 -6.51 8.85
CA PRO A 148 -4.31 -7.97 8.82
C PRO A 148 -4.67 -8.64 10.15
N ILE A 149 -4.40 -7.98 11.29
CA ILE A 149 -4.69 -8.54 12.61
C ILE A 149 -6.17 -8.90 12.75
N ASN A 150 -7.06 -8.14 12.07
CA ASN A 150 -8.50 -8.33 12.14
C ASN A 150 -8.98 -9.64 11.51
N TYR A 151 -8.14 -10.33 10.74
CA TYR A 151 -8.43 -11.67 10.19
C TYR A 151 -8.32 -12.79 11.25
N PHE A 152 -7.66 -12.53 12.39
CA PHE A 152 -7.43 -13.51 13.44
C PHE A 152 -8.31 -13.24 14.66
N PRO A 153 -8.68 -14.26 15.46
CA PRO A 153 -9.33 -14.03 16.75
C PRO A 153 -8.49 -13.13 17.66
N ASP A 154 -9.16 -12.28 18.45
CA ASP A 154 -8.47 -11.38 19.36
C ASP A 154 -7.66 -12.12 20.42
N ASN A 155 -6.48 -11.58 20.73
CA ASN A 155 -5.59 -12.09 21.76
C ASN A 155 -5.16 -10.93 22.68
N PHE A 156 -5.76 -10.89 23.88
CA PHE A 156 -5.50 -9.84 24.86
C PHE A 156 -4.04 -9.79 25.36
N LEU A 157 -3.22 -10.81 25.09
CA LEU A 157 -1.79 -10.82 25.41
C LEU A 157 -0.93 -10.05 24.39
N LEU A 158 -1.49 -9.73 23.22
CA LEU A 158 -0.81 -8.97 22.18
C LEU A 158 -1.05 -7.46 22.35
N ARG A 159 -0.06 -6.66 21.93
CA ARG A 159 -0.17 -5.18 21.92
C ARG A 159 -1.15 -4.66 20.87
N VAL A 160 -1.42 -5.48 19.88
CA VAL A 160 -2.37 -5.22 18.81
C VAL A 160 -3.55 -6.15 19.03
N ARG A 161 -4.73 -5.56 19.04
CA ARG A 161 -6.03 -6.18 19.24
C ARG A 161 -6.72 -6.38 17.90
N SER A 162 -7.53 -7.42 17.81
CA SER A 162 -8.32 -7.76 16.64
C SER A 162 -9.80 -7.47 16.88
N ASN A 163 -10.50 -7.01 15.85
CA ASN A 163 -11.96 -7.01 15.83
C ASN A 163 -12.55 -8.35 15.39
N PHE A 164 -11.71 -9.27 14.90
CA PHE A 164 -12.11 -10.51 14.25
C PHE A 164 -13.21 -10.27 13.21
N ALA A 165 -12.98 -9.32 12.30
CA ALA A 165 -13.93 -8.83 11.31
C ALA A 165 -13.21 -8.19 10.11
N GLU A 166 -13.89 -8.05 8.98
CA GLU A 166 -13.40 -7.34 7.80
C GLU A 166 -13.46 -5.82 8.01
N VAL A 167 -12.38 -5.20 8.52
CA VAL A 167 -12.35 -3.75 8.84
C VAL A 167 -11.39 -2.96 7.95
N LEU A 168 -11.90 -1.87 7.37
CA LEU A 168 -11.12 -0.82 6.71
C LEU A 168 -11.11 0.43 7.59
N TYR A 169 -9.98 1.10 7.70
CA TYR A 169 -9.82 2.34 8.45
C TYR A 169 -9.57 3.49 7.48
N LEU A 170 -10.35 4.57 7.60
CA LEU A 170 -10.25 5.76 6.75
C LEU A 170 -10.08 7.00 7.60
N ASP A 171 -9.19 7.88 7.17
CA ASP A 171 -8.97 9.14 7.85
C ASP A 171 -10.15 10.08 7.64
N GLY A 172 -10.73 10.53 8.75
CA GLY A 172 -11.91 11.37 8.79
C GLY A 172 -11.62 12.87 8.80
N LYS A 173 -10.35 13.27 8.71
CA LYS A 173 -9.93 14.65 8.94
C LYS A 173 -9.05 15.16 7.81
N GLU A 174 -7.80 14.72 7.73
CA GLU A 174 -6.86 15.09 6.68
C GLU A 174 -7.33 14.59 5.29
N LEU A 175 -7.86 13.36 5.20
CA LEU A 175 -8.38 12.85 3.91
C LEU A 175 -9.67 13.54 3.47
N ILE A 176 -10.61 13.79 4.39
CA ILE A 176 -11.82 14.55 4.07
C ILE A 176 -11.47 15.99 3.65
N ALA A 177 -10.47 16.61 4.28
CA ALA A 177 -9.98 17.92 3.86
C ALA A 177 -9.39 17.89 2.43
N ALA A 178 -8.74 16.79 2.04
CA ALA A 178 -8.19 16.61 0.69
C ALA A 178 -9.28 16.57 -0.40
N ASN A 179 -10.54 16.24 -0.08
CA ASN A 179 -11.65 16.26 -1.04
C ASN A 179 -11.90 17.64 -1.67
N SER A 180 -11.48 18.72 -1.02
CA SER A 180 -11.54 20.08 -1.59
C SER A 180 -10.66 20.26 -2.84
N LYS A 181 -9.63 19.41 -2.99
CA LYS A 181 -8.67 19.44 -4.10
C LYS A 181 -8.86 18.26 -5.06
N ASP A 182 -9.28 17.11 -4.54
CA ASP A 182 -9.67 15.94 -5.31
C ASP A 182 -10.99 15.35 -4.76
N PRO A 183 -12.15 15.63 -5.38
CA PRO A 183 -13.45 15.19 -4.88
C PRO A 183 -13.61 13.68 -4.68
N ASN A 184 -12.73 12.87 -5.30
CA ASN A 184 -12.76 11.42 -5.17
C ASN A 184 -11.80 10.87 -4.11
N ALA A 185 -10.95 11.69 -3.49
CA ALA A 185 -9.85 11.22 -2.64
C ALA A 185 -10.31 10.25 -1.55
N PHE A 186 -11.43 10.55 -0.86
CA PHE A 186 -11.97 9.66 0.16
C PHE A 186 -12.45 8.31 -0.41
N ALA A 187 -13.15 8.34 -1.54
CA ALA A 187 -13.73 7.14 -2.15
C ALA A 187 -12.70 6.28 -2.89
N SER A 188 -11.69 6.91 -3.52
CA SER A 188 -10.55 6.22 -4.11
C SER A 188 -9.69 5.54 -3.05
N THR A 189 -9.42 6.21 -1.92
CA THR A 189 -8.69 5.59 -0.80
C THR A 189 -9.45 4.38 -0.26
N ALA A 190 -10.77 4.47 -0.09
CA ALA A 190 -11.57 3.31 0.35
C ALA A 190 -11.51 2.14 -0.65
N ALA A 191 -11.49 2.41 -1.96
CA ALA A 191 -11.32 1.39 -2.99
C ALA A 191 -9.92 0.73 -2.95
N HIS A 192 -8.88 1.53 -2.70
CA HIS A 192 -7.49 1.06 -2.49
C HIS A 192 -7.40 0.10 -1.30
N GLU A 193 -7.89 0.53 -0.13
CA GLU A 193 -7.85 -0.31 1.08
C GLU A 193 -8.73 -1.55 0.97
N PHE A 194 -9.83 -1.48 0.20
CA PHE A 194 -10.64 -2.66 -0.03
C PHE A 194 -9.91 -3.71 -0.87
N GLN A 195 -9.08 -3.29 -1.84
CA GLN A 195 -8.23 -4.24 -2.58
C GLN A 195 -7.32 -5.02 -1.63
N HIS A 196 -6.71 -4.32 -0.67
CA HIS A 196 -5.84 -4.89 0.35
C HIS A 196 -6.56 -5.97 1.17
N LEU A 197 -7.78 -5.67 1.61
CA LEU A 197 -8.64 -6.62 2.32
C LEU A 197 -9.03 -7.84 1.47
N LEU A 198 -9.39 -7.64 0.20
CA LEU A 198 -9.72 -8.74 -0.74
C LEU A 198 -8.50 -9.65 -1.02
N ARG A 199 -7.29 -9.08 -1.00
CA ARG A 199 -6.05 -9.77 -1.30
C ARG A 199 -5.55 -10.62 -0.13
N PHE A 200 -5.68 -10.12 1.09
CA PHE A 200 -5.02 -10.70 2.26
C PHE A 200 -5.38 -12.18 2.54
N PRO A 201 -6.65 -12.63 2.49
CA PRO A 201 -6.97 -14.04 2.70
C PRO A 201 -6.22 -14.97 1.74
N ARG A 202 -6.00 -14.52 0.49
CA ARG A 202 -5.27 -15.29 -0.53
C ARG A 202 -3.77 -15.35 -0.26
N MET A 203 -3.22 -14.31 0.36
CA MET A 203 -1.83 -14.28 0.87
C MET A 203 -1.65 -15.27 2.00
N TYR A 204 -2.57 -15.25 2.95
CA TYR A 204 -2.55 -16.14 4.09
C TYR A 204 -2.75 -17.62 3.69
N GLU A 205 -3.79 -17.91 2.90
CA GLU A 205 -4.11 -19.27 2.41
C GLU A 205 -2.96 -19.90 1.60
N ALA A 206 -2.25 -19.08 0.82
CA ALA A 206 -1.11 -19.53 0.01
C ALA A 206 0.21 -19.57 0.79
N ASN A 207 0.25 -19.08 2.03
CA ASN A 207 1.48 -18.85 2.80
C ASN A 207 2.55 -18.06 2.01
N GLN A 208 2.12 -16.94 1.42
CA GLN A 208 2.95 -16.11 0.54
C GLN A 208 2.81 -14.63 0.91
N SER A 209 3.94 -13.92 0.93
CA SER A 209 3.97 -12.46 0.86
C SER A 209 4.10 -12.01 -0.59
N ASP A 210 3.61 -10.80 -0.85
CA ASP A 210 3.66 -10.15 -2.15
C ASP A 210 4.72 -9.04 -2.12
N GLU A 211 5.48 -8.90 -3.22
CA GLU A 211 6.35 -7.73 -3.40
C GLU A 211 5.53 -6.43 -3.27
N LEU A 212 6.03 -5.48 -2.48
CA LEU A 212 5.29 -4.28 -2.07
C LEU A 212 4.75 -3.49 -3.26
N TRP A 213 5.55 -3.32 -4.31
CA TRP A 213 5.13 -2.59 -5.51
C TRP A 213 3.98 -3.26 -6.27
N ILE A 214 3.91 -4.59 -6.24
CA ILE A 214 2.79 -5.32 -6.86
C ILE A 214 1.54 -5.11 -6.01
N ASN A 215 1.68 -5.20 -4.69
CA ASN A 215 0.57 -5.02 -3.77
C ASN A 215 -0.02 -3.61 -3.91
N GLU A 216 0.77 -2.58 -3.64
CA GLU A 216 0.33 -1.17 -3.74
C GLU A 216 -0.06 -0.77 -5.16
N GLY A 217 0.69 -1.19 -6.18
CA GLY A 217 0.34 -0.87 -7.56
C GLY A 217 -0.98 -1.50 -8.02
N THR A 218 -1.33 -2.68 -7.50
CA THR A 218 -2.65 -3.28 -7.77
C THR A 218 -3.75 -2.47 -7.09
N SER A 219 -3.53 -2.02 -5.85
CA SER A 219 -4.48 -1.22 -5.06
C SER A 219 -4.72 0.18 -5.65
N GLU A 220 -3.67 0.83 -6.16
CA GLU A 220 -3.81 2.11 -6.86
C GLU A 220 -4.69 1.98 -8.11
N VAL A 221 -4.55 0.88 -8.85
CA VAL A 221 -5.38 0.60 -10.03
C VAL A 221 -6.80 0.14 -9.63
N ALA A 222 -6.99 -0.44 -8.44
CA ALA A 222 -8.32 -0.77 -7.94
C ALA A 222 -9.21 0.48 -7.83
N SER A 223 -8.65 1.62 -7.41
CA SER A 223 -9.33 2.92 -7.40
C SER A 223 -9.85 3.31 -8.78
N ASP A 224 -9.07 3.07 -9.84
CA ASP A 224 -9.50 3.32 -11.21
C ASP A 224 -10.63 2.39 -11.65
N ILE A 225 -10.54 1.11 -11.30
CA ILE A 225 -11.56 0.10 -11.60
C ILE A 225 -12.88 0.44 -10.90
N ALA A 226 -12.82 0.96 -9.67
CA ALA A 226 -13.99 1.46 -8.94
C ALA A 226 -14.65 2.67 -9.63
N GLY A 227 -13.92 3.38 -10.49
CA GLY A 227 -14.41 4.52 -11.27
C GLY A 227 -13.83 5.87 -10.85
N TYR A 228 -12.81 5.88 -10.00
CA TYR A 228 -12.16 7.09 -9.49
C TYR A 228 -10.86 7.42 -10.22
N GLY A 229 -10.68 6.87 -11.43
CA GLY A 229 -9.47 6.99 -12.22
C GLY A 229 -9.59 7.90 -13.45
N PRO A 230 -8.47 8.15 -14.14
CA PRO A 230 -7.11 7.73 -13.76
C PRO A 230 -6.56 8.55 -12.57
N GLN A 231 -5.65 7.95 -11.78
CA GLN A 231 -4.95 8.63 -10.67
C GLN A 231 -4.03 9.74 -11.19
N THR A 232 -4.59 10.93 -11.43
CA THR A 232 -3.89 12.06 -12.07
C THR A 232 -2.70 12.54 -11.26
N SER A 233 -2.81 12.55 -9.94
CA SER A 233 -1.73 12.92 -9.02
C SER A 233 -0.55 11.95 -9.06
N ARG A 234 -0.81 10.63 -9.22
CA ARG A 234 0.22 9.61 -9.44
C ARG A 234 0.92 9.79 -10.78
N LEU A 235 0.18 10.11 -11.85
CA LEU A 235 0.75 10.39 -13.17
C LEU A 235 1.63 11.65 -13.15
N ASP A 236 1.18 12.70 -12.48
CA ASP A 236 1.93 13.95 -12.31
C ASP A 236 3.21 13.73 -11.49
N CYS A 237 3.11 13.01 -10.37
CA CYS A 237 4.28 12.64 -9.57
C CYS A 237 5.25 11.72 -10.33
N TYR A 238 4.74 10.80 -11.15
CA TYR A 238 5.58 9.94 -12.01
C TYR A 238 6.42 10.76 -12.99
N SER A 239 5.80 11.75 -13.65
CA SER A 239 6.45 12.62 -14.63
C SER A 239 7.29 13.74 -14.01
N GLY A 240 7.10 14.02 -12.72
CA GLY A 240 7.74 15.14 -12.03
C GLY A 240 7.18 16.50 -12.44
N VAL A 241 5.88 16.55 -12.73
CA VAL A 241 5.16 17.77 -13.11
C VAL A 241 4.05 18.05 -12.12
N ASN A 242 3.70 19.32 -11.94
CA ASN A 242 2.56 19.75 -11.12
C ASN A 242 2.57 19.23 -9.66
N ASP A 243 3.69 18.69 -9.16
CA ASP A 243 3.88 18.31 -7.76
C ASP A 243 5.36 18.44 -7.37
N SER A 244 5.68 19.48 -6.61
CA SER A 244 7.06 19.75 -6.21
C SER A 244 7.65 18.71 -5.25
N ARG A 245 6.83 17.84 -4.65
CA ARG A 245 7.33 16.73 -3.83
C ARG A 245 7.91 15.61 -4.68
N CYS A 246 7.56 15.60 -5.97
CA CYS A 246 8.00 14.61 -6.93
C CYS A 246 8.89 15.21 -8.02
N ASP A 247 9.56 16.33 -7.75
CA ASP A 247 10.53 16.95 -8.66
C ASP A 247 11.50 15.89 -9.23
N ASP A 248 11.82 15.96 -10.53
CA ASP A 248 12.61 14.96 -11.25
C ASP A 248 11.91 13.60 -11.51
N GLY A 249 10.63 13.46 -11.13
CA GLY A 249 9.80 12.29 -11.43
C GLY A 249 10.41 10.97 -10.95
N ILE A 250 10.18 9.89 -11.71
CA ILE A 250 10.75 8.55 -11.44
C ILE A 250 12.24 8.41 -11.72
N ASN A 251 12.95 9.49 -12.07
CA ASN A 251 14.35 9.39 -12.46
C ASN A 251 15.23 8.80 -11.35
N GLY A 252 15.83 7.63 -11.63
CA GLY A 252 16.58 6.77 -10.71
C GLY A 252 15.80 6.27 -9.49
N VAL A 253 14.48 6.40 -9.48
CA VAL A 253 13.59 5.78 -8.49
C VAL A 253 13.40 4.33 -8.86
N SER A 254 13.56 3.44 -7.89
CA SER A 254 13.34 2.01 -8.10
C SER A 254 11.87 1.66 -7.93
N LEU A 255 11.33 0.93 -8.90
CA LEU A 255 10.06 0.21 -8.76
C LEU A 255 10.15 -0.96 -7.77
N LEU A 256 11.31 -1.61 -7.70
CA LEU A 256 11.49 -2.92 -7.04
C LEU A 256 12.13 -2.84 -5.65
N ASP A 257 12.87 -1.78 -5.36
CA ASP A 257 13.58 -1.52 -4.10
C ASP A 257 13.05 -0.24 -3.46
N TRP A 258 12.02 -0.40 -2.62
CA TRP A 258 11.36 0.71 -1.94
C TRP A 258 12.20 1.15 -0.75
N ASN A 259 12.66 2.40 -0.78
CA ASN A 259 13.33 3.03 0.34
C ASN A 259 12.33 3.80 1.20
N SER A 260 12.40 3.61 2.51
CA SER A 260 11.57 4.36 3.46
C SER A 260 12.03 5.83 3.64
N SER A 261 12.90 6.35 2.77
CA SER A 261 13.20 7.79 2.73
C SER A 261 12.07 8.48 2.00
N SER A 262 11.19 9.05 2.80
CA SER A 262 10.11 9.97 2.52
C SER A 262 9.88 10.67 1.18
N SER A 263 10.91 11.10 0.44
CA SER A 263 10.71 11.78 -0.86
C SER A 263 10.48 10.79 -1.99
N ASP A 264 11.07 9.60 -1.89
CA ASP A 264 11.02 8.59 -2.96
C ASP A 264 9.77 7.71 -2.88
N VAL A 265 9.16 7.58 -1.69
CA VAL A 265 7.97 6.72 -1.51
C VAL A 265 6.79 7.19 -2.38
N LEU A 266 6.56 8.50 -2.50
CA LEU A 266 5.50 9.03 -3.38
C LEU A 266 5.74 8.67 -4.85
N LYS A 267 6.99 8.73 -5.27
CA LYS A 267 7.43 8.38 -6.62
C LYS A 267 7.36 6.86 -6.85
N GLN A 268 7.61 6.06 -5.82
CA GLN A 268 7.48 4.60 -5.84
C GLN A 268 6.04 4.14 -5.99
N TYR A 269 5.11 4.70 -5.22
CA TYR A 269 3.66 4.50 -5.43
C TYR A 269 3.26 4.88 -6.85
N SER A 270 3.73 6.03 -7.33
CA SER A 270 3.44 6.51 -8.69
C SER A 270 4.00 5.59 -9.76
N PHE A 271 5.21 5.04 -9.57
CA PHE A 271 5.80 4.06 -10.47
C PHE A 271 5.02 2.73 -10.44
N ALA A 272 4.68 2.22 -9.25
CA ALA A 272 3.90 1.01 -9.11
C ALA A 272 2.52 1.13 -9.77
N TYR A 273 1.82 2.24 -9.56
CA TYR A 273 0.58 2.55 -10.25
C TYR A 273 0.76 2.52 -11.78
N VAL A 274 1.71 3.28 -12.32
CA VAL A 274 1.92 3.36 -13.79
C VAL A 274 2.26 1.99 -14.37
N PHE A 275 3.14 1.23 -13.72
CA PHE A 275 3.54 -0.09 -14.21
C PHE A 275 2.39 -1.09 -14.16
N MET A 276 1.68 -1.18 -13.02
CA MET A 276 0.53 -2.09 -12.88
C MET A 276 -0.63 -1.68 -13.78
N ARG A 277 -0.86 -0.37 -13.99
CA ARG A 277 -1.86 0.14 -14.94
C ARG A 277 -1.50 -0.23 -16.38
N TYR A 278 -0.22 -0.09 -16.75
CA TYR A 278 0.26 -0.47 -18.06
C TYR A 278 0.07 -1.97 -18.32
N LEU A 279 0.39 -2.83 -17.35
CA LEU A 279 0.12 -4.27 -17.44
C LEU A 279 -1.38 -4.57 -17.53
N TYR A 280 -2.21 -3.91 -16.71
CA TYR A 280 -3.66 -4.06 -16.74
C TYR A 280 -4.21 -3.75 -18.13
N ASP A 281 -3.89 -2.58 -18.69
CA ASP A 281 -4.39 -2.16 -19.99
C ASP A 281 -3.83 -3.03 -21.14
N SER A 282 -2.59 -3.53 -21.00
CA SER A 282 -1.91 -4.40 -21.98
C SER A 282 -2.43 -5.84 -21.99
N SER A 283 -3.00 -6.32 -20.89
CA SER A 283 -3.41 -7.72 -20.71
C SER A 283 -4.63 -8.14 -21.53
N GLY A 284 -5.42 -7.18 -22.02
CA GLY A 284 -6.67 -7.44 -22.72
C GLY A 284 -7.15 -6.27 -23.58
N THR A 285 -7.96 -6.57 -24.59
CA THR A 285 -8.55 -5.58 -25.50
C THR A 285 -9.91 -5.05 -25.01
N ASN A 286 -10.47 -5.65 -23.96
CA ASN A 286 -11.72 -5.24 -23.31
C ASN A 286 -11.63 -5.37 -21.79
N ASP A 287 -12.58 -4.76 -21.07
CA ASP A 287 -12.60 -4.70 -19.61
C ASP A 287 -12.62 -6.09 -18.95
N THR A 288 -13.42 -7.03 -19.46
CA THR A 288 -13.50 -8.40 -18.92
C THR A 288 -12.15 -9.11 -18.92
N GLN A 289 -11.39 -9.01 -20.02
CA GLN A 289 -10.07 -9.63 -20.13
C GLN A 289 -9.07 -9.00 -19.16
N ARG A 290 -9.12 -7.67 -18.98
CA ARG A 290 -8.23 -6.96 -18.07
C ARG A 290 -8.54 -7.26 -16.61
N LYS A 291 -9.83 -7.28 -16.25
CA LYS A 291 -10.29 -7.73 -14.94
C LYS A 291 -9.89 -9.17 -14.67
N GLN A 292 -9.95 -10.06 -15.66
CA GLN A 292 -9.50 -11.44 -15.50
C GLN A 292 -8.00 -11.53 -15.20
N PHE A 293 -7.16 -10.70 -15.83
CA PHE A 293 -5.74 -10.65 -15.50
C PHE A 293 -5.51 -10.24 -14.04
N PHE A 294 -6.16 -9.19 -13.55
CA PHE A 294 -6.08 -8.78 -12.14
C PHE A 294 -6.73 -9.76 -11.16
N ARG A 295 -7.80 -10.45 -11.57
CA ARG A 295 -8.34 -11.59 -10.81
C ARG A 295 -7.26 -12.64 -10.60
N ASN A 296 -6.51 -12.96 -11.65
CA ASN A 296 -5.44 -13.95 -11.59
C ASN A 296 -4.21 -13.45 -10.79
N THR A 297 -3.97 -12.13 -10.67
CA THR A 297 -2.90 -11.62 -9.80
C THR A 297 -3.22 -11.86 -8.32
N VAL A 298 -4.50 -11.79 -7.95
CA VAL A 298 -4.97 -11.94 -6.56
C VAL A 298 -5.36 -13.37 -6.20
N ILE A 299 -6.23 -14.03 -6.97
CA ILE A 299 -6.72 -15.39 -6.67
C ILE A 299 -5.73 -16.45 -7.19
N GLY A 300 -4.98 -16.11 -8.24
CA GLY A 300 -4.04 -17.00 -8.90
C GLY A 300 -4.58 -17.57 -10.22
N ALA A 301 -3.67 -17.87 -11.14
CA ALA A 301 -3.93 -18.66 -12.34
C ALA A 301 -3.12 -19.96 -12.26
N SER A 302 -3.78 -21.10 -12.38
CA SER A 302 -3.13 -22.42 -12.27
C SER A 302 -2.30 -22.57 -10.99
N GLY A 303 -2.78 -22.03 -9.87
CA GLY A 303 -2.10 -22.07 -8.56
C GLY A 303 -0.98 -21.03 -8.38
N THR A 304 -0.74 -20.14 -9.33
CA THR A 304 0.27 -19.07 -9.22
C THR A 304 -0.38 -17.69 -9.08
N ARG A 305 -0.14 -17.02 -7.95
CA ARG A 305 -0.50 -15.60 -7.72
C ARG A 305 0.65 -14.68 -8.10
N ALA A 306 0.36 -13.40 -8.33
CA ALA A 306 1.40 -12.41 -8.63
C ALA A 306 2.08 -11.88 -7.37
N ASN A 307 2.76 -12.75 -6.62
CA ASN A 307 3.42 -12.40 -5.37
C ASN A 307 4.88 -11.95 -5.55
N SER A 308 5.45 -12.18 -6.74
CA SER A 308 6.79 -11.71 -7.12
C SER A 308 6.80 -11.25 -8.57
N THR A 309 7.80 -10.48 -8.98
CA THR A 309 7.94 -10.00 -10.36
C THR A 309 7.88 -11.16 -11.37
N GLY A 310 8.57 -12.27 -11.08
CA GLY A 310 8.56 -13.45 -11.93
C GLY A 310 7.18 -14.13 -12.02
N ASN A 311 6.45 -14.20 -10.90
CA ASN A 311 5.10 -14.78 -10.90
C ASN A 311 4.06 -13.86 -11.53
N LEU A 312 4.19 -12.53 -11.40
CA LEU A 312 3.37 -11.58 -12.13
C LEU A 312 3.53 -11.75 -13.65
N MET A 313 4.76 -11.97 -14.11
CA MET A 313 5.03 -12.31 -15.51
C MET A 313 4.39 -13.65 -15.92
N ASN A 314 4.48 -14.69 -15.08
CA ASN A 314 3.77 -15.95 -15.33
C ASN A 314 2.25 -15.75 -15.44
N VAL A 315 1.66 -14.92 -14.58
CA VAL A 315 0.23 -14.59 -14.65
C VAL A 315 -0.08 -13.82 -15.94
N PHE A 316 0.75 -12.86 -16.35
CA PHE A 316 0.54 -12.09 -17.58
C PHE A 316 0.53 -12.98 -18.84
N LYS A 317 1.30 -14.07 -18.88
CA LYS A 317 1.27 -15.05 -19.99
C LYS A 317 -0.09 -15.73 -20.16
N THR A 318 -0.90 -15.77 -19.11
CA THR A 318 -2.27 -16.31 -19.15
C THR A 318 -3.29 -15.29 -19.65
N SER A 319 -2.88 -14.04 -19.86
CA SER A 319 -3.78 -12.97 -20.31
C SER A 319 -4.15 -13.12 -21.78
N ALA A 320 -5.34 -12.61 -22.13
CA ALA A 320 -5.90 -12.78 -23.47
C ALA A 320 -5.09 -12.09 -24.57
N ASN A 321 -4.33 -11.04 -24.23
CA ASN A 321 -3.53 -10.28 -25.19
C ASN A 321 -2.03 -10.62 -25.14
N TYR A 322 -1.62 -11.65 -24.40
CA TYR A 322 -0.24 -12.13 -24.40
C TYR A 322 0.18 -12.61 -25.80
N ASP A 323 1.37 -12.18 -26.22
CA ASP A 323 1.97 -12.54 -27.50
C ASP A 323 3.44 -12.93 -27.30
N SER A 324 3.71 -14.23 -27.33
CA SER A 324 5.04 -14.81 -27.15
C SER A 324 6.02 -14.44 -28.28
N THR A 325 5.52 -14.02 -29.45
CA THR A 325 6.39 -13.65 -30.58
C THR A 325 7.15 -12.35 -30.33
N VAL A 326 6.55 -11.43 -29.56
CA VAL A 326 7.16 -10.14 -29.21
C VAL A 326 7.69 -10.10 -27.77
N LEU A 327 7.05 -10.80 -26.81
CA LEU A 327 7.41 -10.79 -25.40
C LEU A 327 8.28 -11.97 -24.94
N THR A 328 8.43 -13.00 -25.78
CA THR A 328 9.11 -14.26 -25.46
C THR A 328 8.45 -15.05 -24.31
N ASN A 329 9.01 -16.23 -24.01
CA ASN A 329 8.51 -17.13 -22.96
C ASN A 329 9.30 -17.02 -21.64
N THR A 330 10.35 -16.23 -21.58
CA THR A 330 11.21 -16.13 -20.39
C THR A 330 10.78 -14.92 -19.55
N ASN A 331 10.44 -15.14 -18.28
CA ASN A 331 9.86 -14.08 -17.42
C ASN A 331 10.75 -12.83 -17.30
N SER A 332 12.06 -13.03 -17.09
CA SER A 332 13.01 -11.92 -16.98
C SER A 332 13.09 -11.11 -18.28
N ASP A 333 13.08 -11.77 -19.43
CA ASP A 333 13.10 -11.09 -20.73
C ASP A 333 11.78 -10.39 -21.04
N MET A 334 10.64 -11.01 -20.70
CA MET A 334 9.34 -10.35 -20.83
C MET A 334 9.23 -9.10 -19.96
N PHE A 335 9.66 -9.19 -18.68
CA PHE A 335 9.71 -8.02 -17.80
C PHE A 335 10.62 -6.94 -18.37
N PHE A 336 11.81 -7.30 -18.87
CA PHE A 336 12.72 -6.38 -19.54
C PHE A 336 12.05 -5.65 -20.71
N ARG A 337 11.39 -6.38 -21.61
CA ARG A 337 10.74 -5.81 -22.81
C ARG A 337 9.62 -4.85 -22.44
N MET A 338 8.75 -5.24 -21.50
CA MET A 338 7.65 -4.38 -21.05
C MET A 338 8.16 -3.15 -20.31
N PHE A 339 9.16 -3.32 -19.42
CA PHE A 339 9.80 -2.22 -18.70
C PHE A 339 10.51 -1.25 -19.65
N ALA A 340 11.25 -1.76 -20.63
CA ALA A 340 11.96 -0.96 -21.61
C ALA A 340 11.00 -0.12 -22.46
N VAL A 341 9.92 -0.72 -22.95
CA VAL A 341 8.92 -0.03 -23.78
C VAL A 341 8.11 0.99 -22.99
N LEU A 342 7.70 0.67 -21.76
CA LEU A 342 7.05 1.64 -20.88
C LEU A 342 7.99 2.81 -20.57
N THR A 343 9.25 2.52 -20.24
CA THR A 343 10.26 3.55 -19.95
C THR A 343 10.51 4.43 -21.16
N ALA A 344 10.69 3.85 -22.35
CA ALA A 344 10.89 4.61 -23.59
C ALA A 344 9.73 5.58 -23.85
N GLN A 345 8.49 5.08 -23.76
CA GLN A 345 7.29 5.91 -23.91
C GLN A 345 7.20 7.01 -22.84
N SER A 346 7.51 6.68 -21.59
CA SER A 346 7.47 7.61 -20.45
C SER A 346 8.43 8.80 -20.62
N PHE A 347 9.57 8.60 -21.26
CA PHE A 347 10.58 9.64 -21.50
C PHE A 347 10.46 10.25 -22.91
N GLY A 348 9.41 9.94 -23.66
CA GLY A 348 9.20 10.47 -25.02
C GLY A 348 10.14 9.90 -26.08
N ILE A 349 10.75 8.74 -25.85
CA ILE A 349 11.60 8.04 -26.83
C ILE A 349 10.76 7.10 -27.67
N GLY A 350 10.51 7.46 -28.93
CA GLY A 350 9.74 6.64 -29.88
C GLY A 350 10.55 5.57 -30.62
N ASN A 351 11.87 5.71 -30.74
CA ASN A 351 12.71 4.73 -31.44
C ASN A 351 13.23 3.67 -30.45
N VAL A 352 12.69 2.45 -30.58
CA VAL A 352 13.09 1.28 -29.78
C VAL A 352 13.61 0.12 -30.66
N SER A 353 14.10 0.41 -31.87
CA SER A 353 14.56 -0.63 -32.80
C SER A 353 15.97 -1.16 -32.52
N SER A 354 16.71 -0.49 -31.64
CA SER A 354 18.10 -0.81 -31.33
C SER A 354 18.38 -0.72 -29.82
N VAL A 355 17.54 -1.39 -29.02
CA VAL A 355 17.73 -1.46 -27.57
C VAL A 355 18.90 -2.38 -27.27
N GLN A 356 19.89 -1.89 -26.53
CA GLN A 356 20.98 -2.74 -26.08
C GLN A 356 20.55 -3.43 -24.79
N GLN A 357 20.65 -4.75 -24.74
CA GLN A 357 20.34 -5.57 -23.58
C GLN A 357 21.58 -6.35 -23.17
N VAL A 358 21.83 -6.41 -21.86
CA VAL A 358 22.77 -7.36 -21.27
C VAL A 358 21.96 -8.33 -20.43
N THR A 359 21.94 -9.58 -20.86
CA THR A 359 21.22 -10.69 -20.23
C THR A 359 22.00 -11.31 -19.06
N SER A 360 21.32 -12.15 -18.28
CA SER A 360 21.82 -12.65 -16.99
C SER A 360 22.95 -13.66 -17.13
N ASP A 361 23.17 -14.17 -18.35
CA ASP A 361 24.24 -15.09 -18.74
C ASP A 361 25.64 -14.45 -18.73
N GLY A 362 25.72 -13.11 -18.59
CA GLY A 362 26.99 -12.41 -18.42
C GLY A 362 27.71 -12.06 -19.72
N GLN A 363 27.14 -12.36 -20.90
CA GLN A 363 27.72 -12.03 -22.21
C GLN A 363 27.71 -10.52 -22.48
N GLY A 364 28.46 -10.09 -23.51
CA GLY A 364 28.47 -8.71 -23.98
C GLY A 364 27.08 -8.24 -24.43
N ALA A 365 26.86 -6.92 -24.46
CA ALA A 365 25.58 -6.36 -24.86
C ALA A 365 25.15 -6.81 -26.26
N SER A 366 23.89 -7.25 -26.38
CA SER A 366 23.22 -7.58 -27.63
C SER A 366 22.21 -6.51 -28.01
N THR A 367 21.99 -6.29 -29.30
CA THR A 367 20.94 -5.39 -29.80
C THR A 367 19.64 -6.15 -30.01
N VAL A 368 18.55 -5.60 -29.50
CA VAL A 368 17.19 -6.15 -29.59
C VAL A 368 16.27 -5.07 -30.17
N ASP A 369 15.46 -5.47 -31.14
CA ASP A 369 14.39 -4.65 -31.70
C ASP A 369 13.11 -4.85 -30.88
N LEU A 370 12.62 -3.79 -30.25
CA LEU A 370 11.38 -3.78 -29.47
C LEU A 370 10.22 -3.08 -30.17
N SER A 371 10.34 -2.75 -31.46
CA SER A 371 9.30 -2.04 -32.23
C SER A 371 7.99 -2.83 -32.28
N GLY A 372 8.08 -4.16 -32.38
CA GLY A 372 6.92 -5.06 -32.29
C GLY A 372 6.23 -5.02 -30.92
N VAL A 373 7.01 -4.92 -29.83
CA VAL A 373 6.47 -4.78 -28.46
C VAL A 373 5.76 -3.44 -28.31
N LEU A 374 6.40 -2.34 -28.75
CA LEU A 374 5.81 -1.00 -28.71
C LEU A 374 4.50 -0.91 -29.52
N THR A 375 4.46 -1.53 -30.69
CA THR A 375 3.25 -1.56 -31.54
C THR A 375 2.12 -2.37 -30.90
N LYS A 376 2.46 -3.47 -30.24
CA LYS A 376 1.50 -4.37 -29.60
C LYS A 376 0.98 -3.83 -28.25
N TYR A 377 1.83 -3.15 -27.49
CA TYR A 377 1.54 -2.65 -26.15
C TYR A 377 1.88 -1.14 -26.02
N PRO A 378 1.13 -0.27 -26.73
CA PRO A 378 1.30 1.18 -26.57
C PRO A 378 0.71 1.65 -25.24
N LEU A 379 1.06 2.88 -24.82
CA LEU A 379 0.33 3.55 -23.75
C LEU A 379 -1.16 3.68 -24.10
N SER A 380 -2.00 3.27 -23.17
CA SER A 380 -3.46 3.42 -23.24
C SER A 380 -3.90 4.85 -22.95
N SER A 381 -5.19 5.16 -23.19
CA SER A 381 -5.77 6.47 -22.90
C SER A 381 -5.68 6.86 -21.41
N SER A 382 -5.71 5.89 -20.50
CA SER A 382 -5.52 6.07 -19.05
C SER A 382 -4.12 6.55 -18.67
N LEU A 383 -3.12 6.31 -19.53
CA LEU A 383 -1.74 6.75 -19.35
C LEU A 383 -1.36 7.88 -20.30
N ASN A 384 -2.30 8.45 -21.06
CA ASN A 384 -2.04 9.52 -22.05
C ASN A 384 -1.43 10.79 -21.43
N ARG A 385 -1.59 10.98 -20.12
CA ARG A 385 -0.93 12.07 -19.40
C ARG A 385 0.60 11.97 -19.47
N LEU A 386 1.16 10.77 -19.57
CA LEU A 386 2.61 10.55 -19.75
C LEU A 386 3.09 10.93 -21.15
N VAL A 387 2.20 10.89 -22.16
CA VAL A 387 2.50 11.38 -23.51
C VAL A 387 2.51 12.91 -23.53
N THR A 388 1.57 13.52 -22.80
CA THR A 388 1.46 14.99 -22.71
C THR A 388 2.57 15.58 -21.85
N ASN A 389 2.91 14.88 -20.76
CA ASN A 389 3.94 15.26 -19.79
C ASN A 389 4.95 14.12 -19.68
N PRO A 390 5.87 13.94 -20.64
CA PRO A 390 6.93 12.96 -20.50
C PRO A 390 7.80 13.28 -19.28
N VAL A 391 8.39 12.24 -18.69
CA VAL A 391 9.37 12.37 -17.59
C VAL A 391 10.48 13.29 -18.07
N THR A 392 10.59 14.47 -17.46
CA THR A 392 11.62 15.45 -17.81
C THR A 392 12.79 15.28 -16.88
N PRO A 393 13.92 14.73 -17.36
CA PRO A 393 15.02 14.40 -16.48
C PRO A 393 15.80 15.67 -16.15
N THR A 394 15.84 16.04 -14.87
CA THR A 394 16.47 17.28 -14.40
C THR A 394 17.89 17.04 -13.89
N THR A 395 18.15 15.88 -13.27
CA THR A 395 19.46 15.56 -12.66
C THR A 395 19.94 14.16 -13.04
N ALA A 396 21.02 14.07 -13.84
CA ALA A 396 21.59 12.78 -14.21
C ALA A 396 22.18 12.12 -12.97
N LYS A 397 21.66 10.95 -12.57
CA LYS A 397 22.18 10.26 -11.38
C LYS A 397 23.41 9.43 -11.74
N THR A 398 24.38 9.40 -10.84
CA THR A 398 25.61 8.59 -11.00
C THR A 398 25.47 7.19 -10.44
N THR A 399 24.25 6.75 -10.08
CA THR A 399 23.91 5.40 -9.63
C THR A 399 22.51 5.04 -10.15
N ILE A 400 22.27 3.74 -10.34
CA ILE A 400 20.95 3.22 -10.70
C ILE A 400 20.69 1.94 -9.91
N LYS A 401 19.47 1.82 -9.40
CA LYS A 401 19.01 0.65 -8.68
C LYS A 401 18.35 -0.34 -9.65
N GLN A 402 18.27 -1.61 -9.26
CA GLN A 402 17.35 -2.55 -9.88
C GLN A 402 15.93 -1.96 -9.89
N GLY A 403 15.18 -2.13 -10.97
CA GLY A 403 13.84 -1.59 -11.13
C GLY A 403 13.78 -0.08 -11.42
N ALA A 404 14.90 0.58 -11.68
CA ALA A 404 14.94 2.01 -11.99
C ALA A 404 15.32 2.28 -13.44
N ALA A 405 14.98 3.48 -13.90
CA ALA A 405 15.46 4.09 -15.14
C ALA A 405 16.14 5.43 -14.81
N ASN A 406 17.22 5.76 -15.50
CA ASN A 406 17.96 7.00 -15.32
C ASN A 406 18.47 7.49 -16.66
N PHE A 407 18.56 8.81 -16.84
CA PHE A 407 19.03 9.39 -18.09
C PHE A 407 20.54 9.67 -18.09
N TYR A 408 21.11 9.82 -19.28
CA TYR A 408 22.48 10.30 -19.49
C TYR A 408 22.55 11.26 -20.68
N THR A 409 23.38 12.32 -20.56
CA THR A 409 23.51 13.41 -21.55
C THR A 409 24.87 13.47 -22.23
N SER A 410 25.83 12.65 -21.79
CA SER A 410 27.22 12.68 -22.25
C SER A 410 27.65 11.31 -22.77
N ALA A 411 28.63 10.69 -22.11
CA ALA A 411 29.12 9.37 -22.45
C ALA A 411 28.13 8.29 -21.98
N THR A 412 28.00 7.24 -22.79
CA THR A 412 27.18 6.10 -22.42
C THR A 412 27.74 5.46 -21.14
N PRO A 413 26.94 5.32 -20.07
CA PRO A 413 27.43 4.77 -18.82
C PRO A 413 27.82 3.30 -19.00
N THR A 414 28.96 2.91 -18.41
CA THR A 414 29.40 1.53 -18.28
C THR A 414 28.84 0.93 -16.99
N PHE A 415 28.26 -0.28 -17.07
CA PHE A 415 27.65 -0.96 -15.93
C PHE A 415 28.69 -1.83 -15.22
N SER A 416 29.03 -1.45 -14.00
CA SER A 416 29.78 -2.32 -13.09
C SER A 416 28.80 -2.92 -12.08
N ALA A 417 28.14 -4.01 -12.49
CA ALA A 417 27.29 -4.82 -11.61
C ALA A 417 28.05 -6.10 -11.22
N PRO A 418 27.94 -6.59 -9.97
CA PRO A 418 28.47 -7.89 -9.57
C PRO A 418 28.03 -8.98 -10.55
N ASN A 419 28.89 -9.97 -10.77
CA ASN A 419 28.84 -10.95 -11.86
C ASN A 419 27.57 -11.82 -11.93
N THR A 420 26.61 -11.66 -11.03
CA THR A 420 25.54 -12.63 -10.77
C THR A 420 24.14 -12.19 -11.20
N ARG A 421 23.88 -10.92 -11.55
CA ARG A 421 22.56 -10.48 -12.07
C ARG A 421 22.65 -9.32 -13.07
N LYS A 422 22.47 -9.63 -14.35
CA LYS A 422 22.50 -8.65 -15.44
C LYS A 422 21.20 -8.76 -16.24
N ASN A 423 20.28 -7.82 -16.10
CA ASN A 423 19.18 -7.65 -17.05
C ASN A 423 18.89 -6.16 -17.18
N TYR A 424 19.89 -5.45 -17.68
CA TYR A 424 19.84 -4.01 -17.86
C TYR A 424 19.93 -3.69 -19.34
N GLY A 425 19.42 -2.53 -19.70
CA GLY A 425 19.41 -2.09 -21.08
C GLY A 425 19.58 -0.60 -21.21
N ARG A 426 19.94 -0.19 -22.43
CA ARG A 426 20.06 1.23 -22.78
C ARG A 426 19.36 1.53 -24.10
N LEU A 427 18.82 2.73 -24.15
CA LEU A 427 18.18 3.36 -25.28
C LEU A 427 18.93 4.65 -25.59
N THR A 428 19.32 4.85 -26.85
CA THR A 428 19.94 6.10 -27.28
C THR A 428 18.87 6.98 -27.91
N GLY A 429 18.55 8.11 -27.28
CA GLY A 429 17.78 9.18 -27.91
C GLY A 429 18.70 10.17 -28.64
N ILE A 430 18.09 11.19 -29.27
CA ILE A 430 18.80 12.15 -30.14
C ILE A 430 19.75 13.06 -29.35
N SER A 431 19.33 13.52 -28.16
CA SER A 431 20.09 14.42 -27.29
C SER A 431 20.44 13.82 -25.92
N GLN A 432 19.72 12.78 -25.51
CA GLN A 432 19.85 12.11 -24.22
C GLN A 432 19.51 10.63 -24.40
N GLY A 433 20.17 9.75 -23.66
CA GLY A 433 19.83 8.34 -23.61
C GLY A 433 19.25 7.95 -22.26
N ILE A 434 18.58 6.80 -22.23
CA ILE A 434 18.06 6.20 -21.01
C ILE A 434 18.83 4.93 -20.77
N VAL A 435 19.10 4.69 -19.50
CA VAL A 435 19.53 3.41 -19.03
C VAL A 435 18.64 2.90 -17.93
N PHE A 436 18.37 1.61 -17.95
CA PHE A 436 17.41 1.01 -17.04
C PHE A 436 17.85 -0.37 -16.63
N TRP A 437 17.39 -0.79 -15.46
CA TRP A 437 17.69 -2.09 -14.89
C TRP A 437 16.41 -2.86 -14.61
N ALA A 438 16.06 -3.79 -15.49
CA ALA A 438 14.84 -4.58 -15.40
C ALA A 438 15.15 -6.03 -14.96
N ASP A 439 15.71 -6.18 -13.76
CA ASP A 439 16.05 -7.50 -13.22
C ASP A 439 14.90 -8.08 -12.39
N SER A 440 14.71 -9.39 -12.48
CA SER A 440 13.61 -10.16 -11.92
C SER A 440 14.20 -11.51 -11.48
N PRO A 441 14.90 -11.60 -10.32
CA PRO A 441 14.35 -11.29 -8.98
C PRO A 441 15.28 -10.51 -8.00
N GLN A 442 14.81 -10.28 -6.76
CA GLN A 442 15.37 -9.61 -5.55
C GLN A 442 16.78 -8.94 -5.53
N GLY A 443 16.79 -7.65 -5.14
CA GLY A 443 17.38 -7.21 -3.86
C GLY A 443 18.84 -6.72 -3.83
N LEU A 444 19.35 -6.08 -4.91
CA LEU A 444 20.73 -5.56 -4.92
C LEU A 444 20.82 -4.07 -5.27
N ASN A 445 21.49 -3.31 -4.41
CA ASN A 445 22.01 -1.99 -4.73
C ASN A 445 23.38 -2.15 -5.40
N THR A 446 23.58 -1.55 -6.58
CA THR A 446 24.92 -1.44 -7.16
C THR A 446 25.28 0.02 -7.47
N SER A 447 26.58 0.29 -7.51
CA SER A 447 27.13 1.58 -7.86
C SER A 447 27.46 1.65 -9.35
N LEU A 448 26.95 2.65 -10.07
CA LEU A 448 27.51 3.02 -11.38
C LEU A 448 28.83 3.75 -11.12
N LYS A 449 29.96 3.04 -11.09
CA LYS A 449 31.28 3.66 -10.98
C LYS A 449 31.90 3.79 -12.37
N TYR A 450 32.15 5.03 -12.79
CA TYR A 450 33.14 5.32 -13.82
C TYR A 450 34.51 5.31 -13.14
N ILE A 451 35.25 4.19 -13.14
CA ILE A 451 36.62 4.15 -12.58
C ILE A 451 37.52 3.21 -13.39
N PRO A 452 38.66 3.69 -13.92
CA PRO A 452 39.79 2.83 -14.23
C PRO A 452 40.45 2.37 -12.91
N GLY A 453 40.36 1.08 -12.59
CA GLY A 453 41.26 0.39 -11.66
C GLY A 453 40.74 0.02 -10.25
N LYS A 454 40.80 -1.29 -9.99
CA LYS A 454 41.00 -2.07 -8.72
C LYS A 454 39.88 -2.34 -7.70
N ASP A 455 39.54 -3.64 -7.65
CA ASP A 455 39.49 -4.66 -6.55
C ASP A 455 38.73 -4.45 -5.22
N ASP A 456 37.75 -5.36 -5.03
CA ASP A 456 37.22 -6.13 -3.89
C ASP A 456 37.09 -5.59 -2.44
N THR A 457 35.86 -5.73 -1.87
CA THR A 457 35.51 -6.33 -0.53
C THR A 457 33.98 -6.33 -0.25
N PRO A 458 33.45 -7.12 0.72
CA PRO A 458 32.23 -7.95 0.56
C PRO A 458 30.87 -7.34 0.99
N ILE A 459 29.82 -8.05 0.55
CA ILE A 459 28.37 -7.79 0.65
C ILE A 459 27.87 -7.82 2.11
N GLN A 460 27.15 -6.78 2.53
CA GLN A 460 26.22 -6.81 3.66
C GLN A 460 24.77 -6.83 3.16
N THR A 461 23.98 -7.73 3.74
CA THR A 461 22.56 -8.03 3.49
C THR A 461 21.61 -6.85 3.79
N PRO A 462 20.44 -6.75 3.12
CA PRO A 462 19.56 -5.58 3.20
C PRO A 462 18.86 -5.43 4.55
N ASN A 463 18.70 -4.18 4.98
CA ASN A 463 18.04 -3.77 6.22
C ASN A 463 16.51 -3.96 6.18
N LYS A 464 15.96 -4.18 7.39
CA LYS A 464 14.57 -4.46 7.80
C LYS A 464 13.45 -3.58 7.18
N PRO A 465 12.21 -4.08 7.10
CA PRO A 465 11.04 -3.25 6.85
C PRO A 465 10.72 -2.35 8.05
N ARG A 466 10.30 -1.12 7.76
CA ARG A 466 9.90 -0.08 8.72
C ARG A 466 8.73 0.68 8.11
N SER A 467 7.72 0.97 8.94
CA SER A 467 6.50 1.71 8.60
C SER A 467 6.77 2.85 7.60
N LEU A 468 6.03 2.86 6.49
CA LEU A 468 6.06 3.94 5.51
C LEU A 468 5.53 5.22 6.18
N LYS A 469 6.42 6.18 6.43
CA LYS A 469 6.06 7.57 6.73
C LYS A 469 6.72 8.45 5.70
N SER A 470 5.96 9.31 5.02
CA SER A 470 6.56 10.39 4.24
C SER A 470 7.00 11.54 5.16
N VAL A 471 7.98 12.28 4.64
CA VAL A 471 8.45 13.61 5.04
C VAL A 471 7.97 14.48 3.90
N ILE A 472 7.29 15.57 4.22
CA ILE A 472 6.88 16.55 3.22
C ILE A 472 7.29 17.94 3.72
N GLU A 473 7.94 18.66 2.81
CA GLU A 473 8.09 20.12 2.78
C GLU A 473 6.88 20.75 2.08
N ASN A 474 6.48 21.94 2.52
CA ASN A 474 5.32 22.68 2.01
C ASN A 474 5.38 22.91 0.49
N SER A 475 4.45 22.32 -0.27
CA SER A 475 4.16 22.69 -1.66
C SER A 475 2.86 23.50 -1.68
N THR A 476 2.92 24.75 -2.14
CA THR A 476 1.81 25.72 -2.04
C THR A 476 0.75 25.59 -3.13
N ASN A 477 1.00 24.81 -4.20
CA ASN A 477 0.16 24.83 -5.41
C ASN A 477 -0.48 23.49 -5.80
N SER A 478 -0.15 22.40 -5.11
CA SER A 478 -0.63 21.06 -5.44
C SER A 478 -1.25 20.41 -4.20
N GLY A 479 -2.35 19.69 -4.35
CA GLY A 479 -3.00 19.04 -3.22
C GLY A 479 -2.11 18.06 -2.47
N MET A 480 -2.48 17.76 -1.22
CA MET A 480 -1.79 16.75 -0.44
C MET A 480 -2.06 15.39 -1.09
N ILE A 481 -1.07 14.77 -1.72
CA ILE A 481 -1.13 13.35 -2.11
C ILE A 481 -1.10 12.52 -0.83
N PRO A 482 -2.19 11.79 -0.53
CA PRO A 482 -2.21 10.86 0.59
C PRO A 482 -1.28 9.67 0.36
N ILE A 483 -0.81 9.07 1.45
CA ILE A 483 -0.18 7.75 1.44
C ILE A 483 -1.12 6.77 2.15
N CYS A 484 -1.20 5.57 1.62
CA CYS A 484 -1.93 4.45 2.21
C CYS A 484 -0.98 3.59 3.06
N GLY A 485 -1.51 2.92 4.09
CA GLY A 485 -0.97 1.62 4.52
C GLY A 485 -0.63 1.39 5.99
N ILE A 486 -0.58 0.10 6.30
CA ILE A 486 0.46 -0.59 7.09
C ILE A 486 1.02 -1.69 6.15
N GLU A 487 2.32 -1.96 6.22
CA GLU A 487 2.95 -3.07 5.47
C GLU A 487 2.34 -4.43 5.91
N PHE A 488 2.00 -5.28 4.93
CA PHE A 488 1.45 -6.62 5.17
C PHE A 488 2.52 -7.59 5.68
N THR A 489 2.89 -7.44 6.93
CA THR A 489 3.48 -8.53 7.69
C THR A 489 2.84 -8.56 9.06
N ASN A 490 2.70 -9.76 9.61
CA ASN A 490 2.45 -9.98 11.03
C ASN A 490 3.62 -9.46 11.91
N ASP A 491 4.38 -8.46 11.45
CA ASP A 491 5.54 -7.96 12.15
C ASP A 491 5.12 -6.89 13.15
N LEU A 492 5.22 -7.27 14.41
CA LEU A 492 5.78 -6.36 15.39
C LEU A 492 7.15 -5.88 14.83
N ALA A 493 7.45 -4.59 14.94
CA ALA A 493 8.81 -4.11 14.77
C ALA A 493 9.69 -4.76 15.84
N HIS A 494 10.17 -5.97 15.57
CA HIS A 494 10.96 -6.76 16.48
C HIS A 494 12.43 -6.65 16.11
N THR A 495 13.20 -6.09 17.05
CA THR A 495 14.61 -6.33 17.17
C THR A 495 14.81 -7.71 17.79
N TYR A 496 15.10 -8.70 16.94
CA TYR A 496 15.62 -10.04 17.24
C TYR A 496 14.64 -11.20 17.50
N GLU A 497 15.03 -12.33 16.87
CA GLU A 497 14.74 -13.76 17.10
C GLU A 497 13.35 -14.36 16.77
N SER A 498 13.27 -14.83 15.51
CA SER A 498 12.73 -16.13 15.06
C SER A 498 11.56 -16.80 15.80
N ILE A 499 10.46 -17.07 15.07
CA ILE A 499 9.57 -18.20 15.32
C ILE A 499 9.27 -18.91 13.97
N PRO A 500 9.27 -20.26 13.90
CA PRO A 500 9.11 -21.01 12.66
C PRO A 500 7.65 -21.03 12.19
N ILE A 501 7.47 -20.98 10.88
CA ILE A 501 6.22 -21.34 10.21
C ILE A 501 6.04 -22.86 10.36
N LYS A 502 4.86 -23.29 10.81
CA LYS A 502 4.35 -24.62 10.47
C LYS A 502 3.55 -24.54 9.20
#